data_AF-A0A7I7ZVF6-F1
#
_entry.id   AF-A0A7I7ZVF6-F1
#
_cell.length_a   1.000
_cell.length_b   1.000
_cell.length_c   1.000
_cell.angle_alpha   90.00
_cell.angle_beta   90.00
_cell.angle_gamma   90.00
#
_symmetry.space_group_name_H-M   'P 1'
#
loop_
_entity.id
_entity.type
_entity.pdbx_description
1 polymer ?
#
loop_
_entity_poly.entity_id
_entity_poly.type
_entity_poly.pdbx_seq_one_letter_code
_entity_poly.pdbx_strand_id
1 'polypeptide(L)'
;MTIELMAAPRSADETAVVFEPAPDEATAPGVAVHLPVLLVGLRWLFDTEQPAGAVQCPAGDSLPSVGGRAFRFIPADRDGRAALGIAVTTGIAGDAIGGHEAADFIDLLEGMGEEVLAINSVAAGAFYVLTLARPAHPTLRSAVVRYRAQHRADSTVSPFGPAQHPADAGRVSASDLQRQLATTSVAQASEPLPSAAGGVQWMDRFSFPTTVTVTGTEPCLAARA
;
A
#
# COMPACT_ATOMS: atom_id res chain seq x y z
N MET A 1 19.14 59.46 56.96
CA MET A 1 19.58 60.09 55.70
C MET A 1 21.09 59.92 55.61
N THR A 2 21.54 58.84 54.96
CA THR A 2 22.87 58.69 54.36
C THR A 2 22.72 57.62 53.28
N ILE A 3 23.07 57.96 52.04
CA ILE A 3 23.00 57.11 50.86
C ILE A 3 24.42 56.59 50.62
N GLU A 4 24.60 55.27 50.46
CA GLU A 4 25.77 54.72 49.79
C GLU A 4 25.31 53.77 48.69
N LEU A 5 25.71 54.16 47.48
CA LEU A 5 25.53 53.52 46.19
C LEU A 5 26.82 52.73 45.95
N MET A 6 26.76 51.39 45.90
CA MET A 6 27.85 50.55 45.42
C MET A 6 27.42 49.81 44.17
N ALA A 7 28.30 49.91 43.16
CA ALA A 7 28.14 49.41 41.81
C ALA A 7 28.25 47.87 41.72
N ALA A 8 27.71 47.37 40.60
CA ALA A 8 27.44 45.97 40.22
C ALA A 8 28.64 44.99 40.24
N PRO A 9 28.35 43.69 40.07
CA PRO A 9 28.55 43.14 38.73
C PRO A 9 27.33 42.39 38.15
N ARG A 10 27.19 42.49 36.82
CA ARG A 10 26.33 41.63 36.00
C ARG A 10 26.86 40.19 36.10
N SER A 11 25.99 39.24 36.45
CA SER A 11 26.18 37.83 36.10
C SER A 11 24.98 37.36 35.31
N ALA A 12 25.25 37.01 34.06
CA ALA A 12 24.42 36.16 33.24
C ALA A 12 24.24 34.81 33.94
N ASP A 13 23.01 34.34 34.02
CA ASP A 13 22.73 32.90 34.03
C ASP A 13 21.45 32.69 33.23
N GLU A 14 21.60 32.92 31.93
CA GLU A 14 20.75 32.37 30.89
C GLU A 14 20.96 30.86 30.95
N THR A 15 20.18 30.19 31.79
CA THR A 15 20.01 28.73 31.73
C THR A 15 19.21 28.43 30.47
N ALA A 16 19.89 28.55 29.33
CA ALA A 16 19.54 27.88 28.11
C ALA A 16 19.46 26.40 28.45
N VAL A 17 18.24 25.91 28.66
CA VAL A 17 17.92 24.50 28.61
C VAL A 17 18.23 24.09 27.16
N VAL A 18 19.49 23.70 26.93
CA VAL A 18 19.89 22.93 25.77
C VAL A 18 19.25 21.57 25.98
N PHE A 19 18.00 21.46 25.56
CA PHE A 19 17.37 20.18 25.33
C PHE A 19 18.09 19.58 24.13
N GLU A 20 19.16 18.83 24.40
CA GLU A 20 19.73 17.97 23.37
C GLU A 20 18.61 17.05 22.88
N PRO A 21 18.26 17.08 21.58
CA PRO A 21 17.31 16.12 21.06
C PRO A 21 17.94 14.74 21.23
N ALA A 22 17.30 13.91 22.04
CA ALA A 22 17.61 12.50 22.12
C ALA A 22 17.74 11.93 20.69
N PRO A 23 18.70 11.04 20.44
CA PRO A 23 18.89 10.48 19.11
C PRO A 23 17.59 9.80 18.68
N ASP A 24 17.02 10.34 17.60
CA ASP A 24 15.96 9.82 16.74
C ASP A 24 15.62 8.36 17.09
N GLU A 25 14.61 8.23 17.97
CA GLU A 25 14.01 6.96 18.33
C GLU A 25 13.60 6.34 17.00
N ALA A 26 14.37 5.36 16.51
CA ALA A 26 14.35 4.89 15.12
C ALA A 26 12.93 4.93 14.57
N THR A 27 12.61 6.04 13.89
CA THR A 27 11.21 6.45 13.68
C THR A 27 10.56 5.30 12.92
N ALA A 28 9.62 4.60 13.57
CA ALA A 28 8.86 3.56 12.91
C ALA A 28 8.40 4.15 11.57
N PRO A 29 8.62 3.46 10.44
CA PRO A 29 8.30 4.03 9.14
C PRO A 29 6.90 4.62 9.16
N GLY A 30 6.80 5.95 9.04
CA GLY A 30 5.52 6.64 9.09
C GLY A 30 4.59 6.12 7.99
N VAL A 31 3.30 6.43 8.08
CA VAL A 31 2.27 5.89 7.17
C VAL A 31 2.56 6.10 5.67
N ALA A 32 3.44 7.05 5.34
CA ALA A 32 3.95 7.30 3.99
C ALA A 32 4.57 6.06 3.31
N VAL A 33 5.08 5.08 4.05
CA VAL A 33 5.61 3.84 3.44
C VAL A 33 4.53 3.01 2.74
N HIS A 34 3.27 3.25 3.07
CA HIS A 34 2.12 2.61 2.46
C HIS A 34 1.65 3.32 1.18
N LEU A 35 2.19 4.50 0.88
CA LEU A 35 1.79 5.34 -0.25
C LEU A 35 1.76 4.57 -1.59
N PRO A 36 2.75 3.72 -1.95
CA PRO A 36 2.68 2.97 -3.20
C PRO A 36 1.44 2.06 -3.29
N VAL A 37 1.07 1.39 -2.19
CA VAL A 37 -0.09 0.49 -2.16
C VAL A 37 -1.39 1.28 -2.20
N LEU A 38 -1.45 2.41 -1.46
CA LEU A 38 -2.60 3.31 -1.47
C LEU A 38 -2.84 3.88 -2.87
N LEU A 39 -1.82 4.37 -3.56
CA LEU A 39 -1.95 4.91 -4.92
C LEU A 39 -2.49 3.87 -5.91
N VAL A 40 -2.01 2.62 -5.84
CA VAL A 40 -2.51 1.55 -6.71
C VAL A 40 -3.98 1.25 -6.44
N GLY A 41 -4.36 1.10 -5.17
CA GLY A 41 -5.74 0.76 -4.83
C GLY A 41 -6.72 1.91 -4.99
N LEU A 42 -6.31 3.16 -4.78
CA LEU A 42 -7.14 4.34 -5.06
C LEU A 42 -7.35 4.51 -6.57
N ARG A 43 -6.31 4.33 -7.39
CA ARG A 43 -6.44 4.29 -8.85
C ARG A 43 -7.39 3.18 -9.30
N TRP A 44 -7.30 2.00 -8.69
CA TRP A 44 -8.24 0.92 -8.94
C TRP A 44 -9.69 1.32 -8.62
N LEU A 45 -9.88 1.91 -7.43
CA LEU A 45 -11.19 2.25 -6.88
C LEU A 45 -11.90 3.37 -7.66
N PHE A 46 -11.15 4.39 -8.06
CA PHE A 46 -11.73 5.63 -8.60
C PHE A 46 -11.55 5.82 -10.10
N ASP A 47 -10.48 5.29 -10.68
CA ASP A 47 -10.07 5.66 -12.04
C ASP A 47 -9.99 4.45 -12.99
N THR A 48 -10.18 3.23 -12.50
CA THR A 48 -10.05 2.02 -13.32
C THR A 48 -11.39 1.55 -13.84
N GLU A 49 -11.54 1.60 -15.16
CA GLU A 49 -12.68 1.03 -15.84
C GLU A 49 -12.73 -0.49 -15.67
N GLN A 50 -13.95 -1.01 -15.55
CA GLN A 50 -14.19 -2.45 -15.44
C GLN A 50 -14.76 -2.94 -16.76
N PRO A 51 -14.30 -4.10 -17.27
CA PRO A 51 -14.82 -4.66 -18.51
C PRO A 51 -16.34 -4.84 -18.50
N ALA A 52 -16.94 -4.78 -19.69
CA ALA A 52 -18.37 -5.04 -19.84
C ALA A 52 -18.70 -6.45 -19.33
N GLY A 53 -19.69 -6.55 -18.44
CA GLY A 53 -20.07 -7.82 -17.83
C GLY A 53 -19.28 -8.21 -16.59
N ALA A 54 -18.26 -7.44 -16.19
CA ALA A 54 -17.50 -7.70 -14.97
C ALA A 54 -18.42 -7.79 -13.74
N VAL A 55 -18.08 -8.72 -12.85
CA VAL A 55 -18.71 -8.96 -11.56
C VAL A 55 -17.68 -8.69 -10.47
N GLN A 56 -18.05 -7.89 -9.46
CA GLN A 56 -17.16 -7.47 -8.39
C GLN A 56 -17.84 -7.62 -7.03
N CYS A 57 -17.19 -8.34 -6.11
CA CYS A 57 -17.60 -8.39 -4.71
C CYS A 57 -17.69 -6.97 -4.09
N PRO A 58 -18.81 -6.62 -3.40
CA PRO A 58 -18.98 -5.33 -2.75
C PRO A 58 -17.92 -5.04 -1.67
N ALA A 59 -17.39 -6.09 -1.03
CA ALA A 59 -16.32 -5.98 -0.05
C ALA A 59 -14.96 -5.59 -0.67
N GLY A 60 -14.90 -5.48 -2.00
CA GLY A 60 -13.77 -4.91 -2.71
C GLY A 60 -12.59 -5.85 -2.88
N ASP A 61 -11.41 -5.27 -3.06
CA ASP A 61 -10.15 -5.98 -3.21
C ASP A 61 -9.16 -5.62 -2.09
N SER A 62 -8.26 -6.54 -1.74
CA SER A 62 -7.29 -6.34 -0.65
C SER A 62 -5.86 -6.38 -1.16
N LEU A 63 -5.05 -5.39 -0.78
CA LEU A 63 -3.63 -5.35 -1.08
C LEU A 63 -2.81 -5.42 0.22
N PRO A 64 -1.87 -6.38 0.34
CA PRO A 64 -0.95 -6.38 1.48
C PRO A 64 0.01 -5.20 1.39
N SER A 65 0.42 -4.70 2.54
CA SER A 65 1.45 -3.68 2.66
C SER A 65 2.52 -4.13 3.66
N VAL A 66 3.52 -3.27 3.86
CA VAL A 66 4.61 -3.49 4.81
C VAL A 66 4.12 -3.34 6.25
N GLY A 67 4.95 -3.68 7.23
CA GLY A 67 4.66 -3.43 8.65
C GLY A 67 3.44 -4.16 9.20
N GLY A 68 3.02 -5.27 8.57
CA GLY A 68 1.85 -6.01 9.04
C GLY A 68 0.53 -5.26 8.84
N ARG A 69 0.47 -4.41 7.82
CA ARG A 69 -0.75 -3.73 7.38
C ARG A 69 -1.24 -4.29 6.07
N ALA A 70 -2.54 -4.29 5.86
CA ALA A 70 -3.16 -4.52 4.56
C ALA A 70 -4.31 -3.54 4.35
N PHE A 71 -4.54 -3.19 3.10
CA PHE A 71 -5.58 -2.24 2.71
C PHE A 71 -6.66 -2.94 1.92
N ARG A 72 -7.93 -2.69 2.28
CA ARG A 72 -9.09 -3.18 1.56
C ARG A 72 -9.79 -2.00 0.88
N PHE A 73 -9.84 -1.99 -0.43
CA PHE A 73 -10.48 -0.94 -1.21
C PHE A 73 -11.91 -1.35 -1.51
N ILE A 74 -12.90 -0.70 -0.89
CA ILE A 74 -14.32 -1.10 -0.86
C ILE A 74 -15.11 -0.19 -1.82
N PRO A 75 -15.63 -0.70 -2.96
CA PRO A 75 -16.35 0.14 -3.92
C PRO A 75 -17.73 0.60 -3.45
N ALA A 76 -18.36 -0.18 -2.57
CA ALA A 76 -19.66 0.12 -2.02
C ALA A 76 -19.80 -0.56 -0.64
N ASP A 77 -19.62 0.22 0.41
CA ASP A 77 -19.89 -0.17 1.79
C ASP A 77 -21.40 -0.40 2.04
N ARG A 78 -21.78 -0.52 3.31
CA ARG A 78 -23.18 -0.74 3.71
C ARG A 78 -24.11 0.39 3.22
N ASP A 79 -23.61 1.62 3.20
CA ASP A 79 -24.35 2.81 2.78
C ASP A 79 -24.17 3.10 1.28
N GLY A 80 -23.43 2.23 0.57
CA GLY A 80 -23.15 2.34 -0.85
C GLY A 80 -22.09 3.37 -1.20
N ARG A 81 -21.31 3.82 -0.21
CA ARG A 81 -20.18 4.74 -0.38
C ARG A 81 -18.88 3.96 -0.61
N ALA A 82 -17.91 4.60 -1.26
CA ALA A 82 -16.58 4.04 -1.33
C ALA A 82 -15.91 4.13 0.05
N ALA A 83 -15.10 3.14 0.40
CA ALA A 83 -14.40 3.14 1.67
C ALA A 83 -13.01 2.47 1.54
N LEU A 84 -12.12 2.84 2.45
CA LEU A 84 -10.82 2.19 2.63
C LEU A 84 -10.82 1.48 3.98
N GLY A 85 -10.62 0.16 3.95
CA GLY A 85 -10.33 -0.64 5.11
C GLY A 85 -8.83 -0.70 5.38
N ILE A 86 -8.41 -0.54 6.62
CA ILE A 86 -7.03 -0.72 7.07
C ILE A 86 -7.03 -1.87 8.08
N ALA A 87 -6.28 -2.93 7.78
CA ALA A 87 -6.24 -4.15 8.57
C ALA A 87 -4.85 -4.40 9.15
N VAL A 88 -4.81 -4.84 10.40
CA VAL A 88 -3.62 -5.46 10.99
C VAL A 88 -3.57 -6.93 10.58
N THR A 89 -2.41 -7.41 10.11
CA THR A 89 -2.23 -8.77 9.57
C THR A 89 -1.22 -9.62 10.33
N THR A 90 -0.53 -9.07 11.33
CA THR A 90 0.54 -9.76 12.07
C THR A 90 0.04 -10.89 12.97
N GLY A 91 -1.22 -10.82 13.42
CA GLY A 91 -1.78 -11.73 14.42
C GLY A 91 -1.14 -11.60 15.82
N ILE A 92 -0.31 -10.58 16.04
CA ILE A 92 0.35 -10.33 17.32
C ILE A 92 -0.65 -9.69 18.28
N ALA A 93 -0.79 -10.25 19.47
CA ALA A 93 -1.67 -9.71 20.49
C ALA A 93 -1.23 -8.29 20.88
N GLY A 94 -2.15 -7.33 20.77
CA GLY A 94 -1.89 -5.92 21.06
C GLY A 94 -1.38 -5.10 19.87
N ASP A 95 -1.09 -5.71 18.72
CA ASP A 95 -0.90 -4.95 17.48
C ASP A 95 -2.26 -4.44 17.00
N ALA A 96 -2.43 -3.13 17.05
CA ALA A 96 -3.64 -2.43 16.72
C ALA A 96 -3.28 -1.10 16.06
N ILE A 97 -4.18 -0.60 15.22
CA ILE A 97 -4.03 0.73 14.65
C ILE A 97 -4.40 1.74 15.72
N GLY A 98 -3.39 2.48 16.18
CA GLY A 98 -3.53 3.51 17.20
C GLY A 98 -4.27 4.75 16.66
N GLY A 99 -4.78 5.59 17.56
CA GLY A 99 -5.47 6.83 17.16
C GLY A 99 -4.59 7.78 16.35
N HIS A 100 -3.29 7.87 16.68
CA HIS A 100 -2.33 8.69 15.93
C HIS A 100 -2.06 8.13 14.54
N GLU A 101 -1.82 6.82 14.43
CA GLU A 101 -1.64 6.14 13.13
C GLU A 101 -2.88 6.31 12.25
N ALA A 102 -4.08 6.22 12.81
CA ALA A 102 -5.32 6.47 12.08
C ALA A 102 -5.45 7.92 11.60
N ALA A 103 -5.06 8.90 12.42
CA ALA A 103 -5.04 10.31 12.03
C ALA A 103 -4.03 10.57 10.91
N ASP A 104 -2.83 10.00 11.00
CA ASP A 104 -1.80 10.14 9.96
C ASP A 104 -2.27 9.55 8.62
N PHE A 105 -3.03 8.45 8.64
CA PHE A 105 -3.65 7.91 7.43
C PHE A 105 -4.70 8.83 6.82
N ILE A 106 -5.48 9.53 7.65
CA ILE A 106 -6.45 10.53 7.18
C ILE A 106 -5.69 11.68 6.53
N ASP A 107 -4.69 12.25 7.21
CA ASP A 107 -3.87 13.34 6.68
C ASP A 107 -3.20 12.95 5.35
N LEU A 108 -2.72 11.70 5.24
CA LEU A 108 -2.13 11.17 4.02
C LEU A 108 -3.17 11.09 2.87
N LEU A 109 -4.39 10.63 3.15
CA LEU A 109 -5.47 10.55 2.16
C LEU A 109 -5.92 11.94 1.69
N GLU A 110 -6.10 12.86 2.63
CA GLU A 110 -6.46 14.25 2.33
C GLU A 110 -5.35 14.95 1.55
N GLY A 111 -4.07 14.69 1.88
CA GLY A 111 -2.92 15.15 1.13
C GLY A 111 -2.85 14.60 -0.30
N MET A 112 -3.45 13.44 -0.57
CA MET A 112 -3.65 12.90 -1.93
C MET A 112 -4.89 13.45 -2.63
N GLY A 113 -5.68 14.30 -1.96
CA GLY A 113 -6.91 14.90 -2.48
C GLY A 113 -8.17 14.08 -2.24
N GLU A 114 -8.13 13.04 -1.39
CA GLU A 114 -9.28 12.21 -1.05
C GLU A 114 -9.84 12.60 0.32
N GLU A 115 -11.08 13.09 0.35
CA GLU A 115 -11.77 13.52 1.58
C GLU A 115 -12.36 12.32 2.33
N VAL A 116 -12.08 12.23 3.64
CA VAL A 116 -12.60 11.20 4.55
C VAL A 116 -13.83 11.75 5.30
N LEU A 117 -15.00 11.14 5.07
CA LEU A 117 -16.26 11.57 5.67
C LEU A 117 -16.50 10.98 7.06
N ALA A 118 -16.00 9.77 7.30
CA ALA A 118 -16.22 9.06 8.55
C ALA A 118 -15.12 8.03 8.79
N ILE A 119 -14.84 7.76 10.06
CA ILE A 119 -13.93 6.73 10.53
C ILE A 119 -14.66 5.80 11.50
N ASN A 120 -14.53 4.50 11.27
CA ASN A 120 -15.08 3.47 12.15
C ASN A 120 -13.99 2.48 12.53
N SER A 121 -13.75 2.34 13.84
CA SER A 121 -12.90 1.28 14.38
C SER A 121 -13.72 0.01 14.61
N VAL A 122 -13.18 -1.13 14.19
CA VAL A 122 -13.78 -2.46 14.32
C VAL A 122 -12.76 -3.38 14.98
N ALA A 123 -13.26 -4.38 15.71
CA ALA A 123 -12.44 -5.42 16.34
C ALA A 123 -11.28 -4.86 17.18
N ALA A 124 -11.60 -3.92 18.09
CA ALA A 124 -10.64 -3.30 19.01
C ALA A 124 -9.41 -2.68 18.31
N GLY A 125 -9.60 -2.08 17.12
CA GLY A 125 -8.53 -1.42 16.38
C GLY A 125 -7.72 -2.33 15.46
N ALA A 126 -8.06 -3.61 15.36
CA ALA A 126 -7.46 -4.51 14.37
C ALA A 126 -7.93 -4.20 12.94
N PHE A 127 -9.06 -3.49 12.80
CA PHE A 127 -9.57 -3.05 11.50
C PHE A 127 -10.21 -1.67 11.60
N TYR A 128 -9.81 -0.76 10.72
CA TYR A 128 -10.46 0.54 10.55
C TYR A 128 -11.13 0.63 9.19
N VAL A 129 -12.25 1.35 9.13
CA VAL A 129 -12.92 1.70 7.88
C VAL A 129 -13.03 3.21 7.78
N LEU A 130 -12.47 3.77 6.71
CA LEU A 130 -12.54 5.17 6.35
C LEU A 130 -13.51 5.32 5.18
N THR A 131 -14.64 5.99 5.40
CA THR A 131 -15.62 6.26 4.33
C THR A 131 -15.16 7.47 3.52
N LEU A 132 -15.11 7.35 2.21
CA LEU A 132 -14.58 8.36 1.30
C LEU A 132 -15.72 9.18 0.67
N ALA A 133 -15.46 10.46 0.42
CA ALA A 133 -16.43 11.35 -0.22
C ALA A 133 -16.64 11.02 -1.70
N ARG A 134 -15.53 10.75 -2.40
CA ARG A 134 -15.54 10.42 -3.81
C ARG A 134 -16.19 9.04 -4.02
N PRO A 135 -17.19 8.91 -4.92
CA PRO A 135 -17.74 7.61 -5.25
C PRO A 135 -16.75 6.79 -6.08
N ALA A 136 -16.79 5.46 -5.92
CA ALA A 136 -16.03 4.54 -6.76
C ALA A 136 -16.40 4.68 -8.25
N HIS A 137 -15.50 4.23 -9.14
CA HIS A 137 -15.68 4.34 -10.59
C HIS A 137 -17.05 3.75 -11.03
N PRO A 138 -17.81 4.42 -11.91
CA PRO A 138 -19.18 4.02 -12.26
C PRO A 138 -19.28 2.60 -12.83
N THR A 139 -18.29 2.13 -13.60
CA THR A 139 -18.27 0.74 -14.11
C THR A 139 -18.00 -0.28 -13.00
N LEU A 140 -17.19 0.08 -12.00
CA LEU A 140 -16.92 -0.73 -10.81
C LEU A 140 -18.17 -0.85 -9.93
N ARG A 141 -18.88 0.26 -9.72
CA ARG A 141 -20.19 0.26 -9.05
C ARG A 141 -21.21 -0.61 -9.81
N SER A 142 -21.22 -0.54 -11.14
CA SER A 142 -22.08 -1.39 -11.98
C SER A 142 -21.73 -2.88 -11.83
N ALA A 143 -20.45 -3.22 -11.73
CA ALA A 143 -20.00 -4.59 -11.46
C ALA A 143 -20.46 -5.10 -10.09
N VAL A 144 -20.46 -4.24 -9.06
CA VAL A 144 -21.01 -4.56 -7.73
C VAL A 144 -22.53 -4.76 -7.77
N VAL A 145 -23.26 -3.96 -8.55
CA VAL A 145 -24.71 -4.17 -8.75
C VAL A 145 -25.00 -5.53 -9.38
N ARG A 146 -24.21 -5.94 -10.39
CA ARG A 146 -24.32 -7.28 -11.00
C ARG A 146 -24.05 -8.38 -9.98
N TYR A 147 -23.00 -8.25 -9.17
CA TYR A 147 -22.71 -9.19 -8.09
C TYR A 147 -23.90 -9.33 -7.14
N ARG A 148 -24.47 -8.21 -6.66
CA ARG A 148 -25.62 -8.24 -5.73
C ARG A 148 -26.85 -8.88 -6.37
N ALA A 149 -27.08 -8.67 -7.67
CA ALA A 149 -28.18 -9.29 -8.39
C ALA A 149 -28.00 -10.81 -8.51
N GLN A 150 -26.79 -11.27 -8.85
CA GLN A 150 -26.45 -12.70 -8.91
C GLN A 150 -26.56 -13.35 -7.54
N HIS A 151 -25.91 -12.79 -6.51
CA HIS A 151 -25.97 -13.31 -5.15
C HIS A 151 -27.41 -13.38 -4.63
N ARG A 152 -28.27 -12.40 -4.95
CA ARG A 152 -29.69 -12.46 -4.59
C ARG A 152 -30.38 -13.62 -5.31
N ALA A 153 -30.20 -13.76 -6.62
CA ALA A 153 -30.79 -14.86 -7.38
C ALA A 153 -30.37 -16.23 -6.81
N ASP A 154 -29.08 -16.40 -6.52
CA ASP A 154 -28.56 -17.65 -5.96
C ASP A 154 -29.08 -17.94 -4.55
N SER A 155 -29.17 -16.91 -3.70
CA SER A 155 -29.74 -17.05 -2.34
C SER A 155 -31.24 -17.42 -2.35
N THR A 156 -31.96 -17.11 -3.43
CA THR A 156 -33.36 -17.55 -3.59
C THR A 156 -33.49 -18.99 -4.08
N VAL A 157 -32.43 -19.57 -4.65
CA VAL A 157 -32.41 -20.95 -5.15
C VAL A 157 -32.05 -21.95 -4.04
N SER A 158 -31.24 -21.55 -3.06
CA SER A 158 -30.85 -22.40 -1.94
C SER A 158 -30.83 -21.62 -0.61
N PRO A 159 -31.53 -22.12 0.43
CA PRO A 159 -31.50 -21.51 1.77
C PRO A 159 -30.13 -21.66 2.46
N PHE A 160 -29.26 -22.54 1.96
CA PHE A 160 -27.88 -22.70 2.44
C PHE A 160 -26.88 -21.79 1.69
N GLY A 161 -27.38 -20.91 0.82
CA GLY A 161 -26.58 -20.05 -0.03
C GLY A 161 -26.13 -20.74 -1.32
N PRO A 162 -25.48 -19.99 -2.23
CA PRO A 162 -24.95 -20.53 -3.47
C PRO A 162 -23.96 -21.67 -3.20
N ALA A 163 -23.99 -22.73 -4.03
CA ALA A 163 -22.93 -23.74 -4.05
C ALA A 163 -21.60 -23.20 -4.59
N GLN A 164 -21.65 -22.06 -5.30
CA GLN A 164 -20.49 -21.38 -5.89
C GLN A 164 -20.60 -19.89 -5.56
N HIS A 165 -19.60 -19.34 -4.87
CA HIS A 165 -19.49 -17.89 -4.78
C HIS A 165 -19.32 -17.34 -6.20
N PRO A 166 -20.09 -16.32 -6.63
CA PRO A 166 -19.93 -15.79 -7.98
C PRO A 166 -18.47 -15.38 -8.15
N ALA A 167 -17.77 -16.12 -9.00
CA ALA A 167 -16.39 -15.81 -9.31
C ALA A 167 -16.38 -14.39 -9.88
N ASP A 168 -15.44 -13.58 -9.41
CA ASP A 168 -15.24 -12.25 -9.92
C ASP A 168 -14.69 -12.33 -11.36
N ALA A 169 -15.61 -12.59 -12.30
CA ALA A 169 -15.30 -12.97 -13.67
C ALA A 169 -15.04 -11.72 -14.51
N GLY A 170 -13.92 -11.71 -15.22
CA GLY A 170 -13.58 -10.65 -16.18
C GLY A 170 -13.38 -9.25 -15.56
N ARG A 171 -13.19 -9.14 -14.25
CA ARG A 171 -12.86 -7.88 -13.58
C ARG A 171 -11.37 -7.54 -13.75
N VAL A 172 -11.04 -6.26 -13.59
CA VAL A 172 -9.68 -5.81 -13.29
C VAL A 172 -9.58 -5.68 -11.78
N SER A 173 -8.69 -6.42 -11.11
CA SER A 173 -8.46 -6.32 -9.67
C SER A 173 -7.34 -5.31 -9.33
N ALA A 174 -7.31 -4.82 -8.09
CA ALA A 174 -6.21 -3.96 -7.64
C ALA A 174 -4.89 -4.74 -7.63
N SER A 175 -4.97 -6.05 -7.33
CA SER A 175 -3.83 -6.97 -7.40
C SER A 175 -3.27 -7.11 -8.82
N ASP A 176 -4.13 -7.12 -9.84
CA ASP A 176 -3.71 -7.16 -11.25
C ASP A 176 -2.98 -5.87 -11.63
N LEU A 177 -3.48 -4.71 -11.20
CA LEU A 177 -2.82 -3.42 -11.42
C LEU A 177 -1.46 -3.36 -10.72
N GLN A 178 -1.36 -3.82 -9.47
CA GLN A 178 -0.09 -3.89 -8.75
C GLN A 178 0.93 -4.77 -9.49
N ARG A 179 0.49 -5.93 -9.99
CA ARG A 179 1.33 -6.84 -10.77
C ARG A 179 1.78 -6.20 -12.09
N GLN A 180 0.87 -5.55 -12.81
CA GLN A 180 1.18 -4.86 -14.07
C GLN A 180 2.25 -3.78 -13.87
N LEU A 181 2.09 -2.93 -12.85
CA LEU A 181 3.06 -1.88 -12.54
C LEU A 181 4.44 -2.46 -12.17
N ALA A 182 4.47 -3.55 -11.40
CA ALA A 182 5.71 -4.24 -11.07
C ALA A 182 6.38 -4.85 -12.33
N THR A 183 5.61 -5.40 -13.27
CA THR A 183 6.17 -5.91 -14.53
C THR A 183 6.69 -4.81 -15.45
N THR A 184 5.98 -3.66 -15.53
CA THR A 184 6.42 -2.52 -16.32
C THR A 184 7.71 -1.91 -15.77
N SER A 185 7.85 -1.80 -14.44
CA SER A 185 9.10 -1.28 -13.83
C SER A 185 10.30 -2.19 -14.11
N VAL A 186 10.10 -3.52 -14.09
CA VAL A 186 11.16 -4.48 -14.43
C VAL A 186 11.53 -4.39 -15.91
N ALA A 187 10.55 -4.23 -16.80
CA ALA A 187 10.79 -4.05 -18.24
C ALA A 187 11.55 -2.74 -18.54
N GLN A 188 11.18 -1.63 -17.89
CA GLN A 188 11.85 -0.34 -18.05
C GLN A 188 13.27 -0.33 -17.46
N ALA A 189 13.51 -1.04 -16.36
CA ALA A 189 14.86 -1.24 -15.83
C ALA A 189 15.73 -2.12 -16.74
N SER A 190 15.13 -2.86 -17.68
CA SER A 190 15.80 -3.78 -18.60
C SER A 190 15.93 -3.23 -20.03
N GLU A 191 15.46 -2.00 -20.31
CA GLU A 191 15.66 -1.39 -21.63
C GLU A 191 17.14 -1.03 -21.83
N PRO A 192 17.82 -1.54 -22.88
CA PRO A 192 19.17 -1.10 -23.21
C PRO A 192 19.10 0.38 -23.61
N LEU A 193 19.88 1.23 -22.93
CA LEU A 193 20.12 2.60 -23.40
C LEU A 193 20.52 2.55 -24.88
N PRO A 194 19.96 3.42 -25.75
CA PRO A 194 20.36 3.45 -27.14
C PRO A 194 21.86 3.71 -27.21
N SER A 195 22.57 2.77 -27.84
CA SER A 195 24.01 2.80 -28.05
C SER A 195 24.39 4.09 -28.77
N ALA A 196 24.79 5.10 -28.01
CA ALA A 196 25.61 6.17 -28.51
C ALA A 196 27.00 5.57 -28.71
N ALA A 197 27.37 5.39 -29.98
CA ALA A 197 28.72 5.10 -30.38
C ALA A 197 29.69 6.06 -29.68
N GLY A 198 30.63 5.50 -28.91
CA GLY A 198 31.79 6.23 -28.40
C GLY A 198 31.96 6.19 -26.89
N GLY A 199 32.71 5.21 -26.41
CA GLY A 199 33.69 5.47 -25.35
C GLY A 199 33.33 5.02 -23.92
N VAL A 200 34.24 4.20 -23.41
CA VAL A 200 34.62 3.97 -22.01
C VAL A 200 33.77 2.99 -21.19
N GLN A 201 34.23 1.73 -21.23
CA GLN A 201 33.90 0.62 -20.35
C GLN A 201 34.38 0.90 -18.91
N TRP A 202 33.46 0.87 -17.94
CA TRP A 202 33.79 0.83 -16.50
C TRP A 202 33.24 -0.48 -15.91
N MET A 203 34.05 -1.54 -15.96
CA MET A 203 34.14 -2.58 -14.90
C MET A 203 35.27 -2.09 -13.96
N ASP A 204 35.32 -2.26 -12.66
CA ASP A 204 34.68 -3.14 -11.68
C ASP A 204 35.01 -2.53 -10.31
N ARG A 205 34.10 -2.55 -9.33
CA ARG A 205 34.44 -2.78 -7.91
C ARG A 205 33.18 -3.18 -7.16
N PHE A 206 32.96 -4.48 -7.03
CA PHE A 206 33.01 -5.18 -5.74
C PHE A 206 32.92 -6.68 -6.05
N SER A 207 34.07 -7.37 -6.02
CA SER A 207 34.13 -8.83 -6.07
C SER A 207 33.85 -9.39 -4.67
N PHE A 208 33.03 -10.43 -4.61
CA PHE A 208 33.13 -11.48 -3.60
C PHE A 208 33.30 -12.83 -4.31
N PRO A 209 34.08 -13.77 -3.77
CA PRO A 209 34.59 -14.90 -4.52
C PRO A 209 33.55 -16.02 -4.63
N THR A 210 33.10 -16.33 -5.85
CA THR A 210 32.52 -17.64 -6.16
C THR A 210 33.67 -18.55 -6.60
N THR A 211 33.97 -19.53 -5.77
CA THR A 211 34.87 -20.63 -6.07
C THR A 211 34.42 -21.31 -7.36
N VAL A 212 35.24 -21.22 -8.40
CA VAL A 212 35.10 -22.00 -9.63
C VAL A 212 35.67 -23.38 -9.39
N THR A 213 34.90 -24.42 -9.72
CA THR A 213 35.48 -25.70 -10.15
C THR A 213 34.97 -26.01 -11.56
N VAL A 214 35.75 -25.49 -12.52
CA VAL A 214 36.24 -26.14 -13.75
C VAL A 214 35.37 -27.24 -14.37
N THR A 215 34.66 -26.80 -15.42
CA THR A 215 34.58 -27.36 -16.78
C THR A 215 35.14 -28.77 -17.07
N GLY A 216 34.36 -29.53 -17.84
CA GLY A 216 34.86 -30.60 -18.69
C GLY A 216 33.92 -30.84 -19.88
N THR A 217 34.24 -30.19 -20.99
CA THR A 217 33.54 -30.17 -22.28
C THR A 217 33.51 -31.54 -22.97
N GLU A 218 32.52 -31.72 -23.85
CA GLU A 218 32.20 -32.87 -24.72
C GLU A 218 33.39 -33.40 -25.57
N PRO A 219 33.21 -34.56 -26.22
CA PRO A 219 32.92 -34.44 -27.66
C PRO A 219 31.87 -35.42 -28.20
N CYS A 220 31.17 -34.99 -29.25
CA CYS A 220 30.35 -35.82 -30.12
C CYS A 220 31.16 -36.95 -30.76
N LEU A 221 30.59 -38.17 -30.83
CA LEU A 221 30.83 -39.09 -31.94
C LEU A 221 29.65 -40.04 -32.10
N ALA A 222 29.07 -40.02 -33.30
CA ALA A 222 28.05 -40.92 -33.76
C ALA A 222 28.62 -42.33 -34.01
N ALA A 223 27.87 -43.36 -33.65
CA ALA A 223 27.85 -44.63 -34.37
C ALA A 223 26.53 -45.37 -34.12
N ARG A 224 25.84 -45.68 -35.23
CA ARG A 224 24.76 -46.67 -35.31
C ARG A 224 25.33 -48.08 -35.09
N ALA A 225 24.59 -48.91 -34.36
CA ALA A 225 24.14 -50.25 -34.78
C ALA A 225 23.09 -50.73 -33.77
#